data_AF-B1HVP1-F1
#
_entry.id   AF-B1HVP1-F1
#
_cell.length_a   1.000
_cell.length_b   1.000
_cell.length_c   1.000
_cell.angle_alpha   90.00
_cell.angle_beta   90.00
_cell.angle_gamma   90.00
#
_symmetry.space_group_name_H-M   'P 1'
#
loop_
_entity.id
_entity.type
_entity.pdbx_description
1 polymer ?
#
loop_
_entity_poly.entity_id
_entity_poly.type
_entity_poly.pdbx_seq_one_letter_code
_entity_poly.pdbx_strand_id
1 'polypeptide(L)'
;MKKAMLTLVFGSAIFLAACGGGNKEATNNEGATAPDGEAIAMKSCVTCHGGELQGANGPALNDVGSRLSESEILDIINNGKGGHAWRNCKRRRC
;
A
#
# COMPACT_ATOMS: atom_id res chain seq x y z
N MET A 1 60.43 -13.55 5.76
CA MET A 1 60.23 -14.95 5.33
C MET A 1 59.28 -15.58 6.33
N LYS A 2 58.17 -16.24 6.00
CA LYS A 2 57.58 -16.69 4.75
C LYS A 2 56.21 -17.25 5.20
N LYS A 3 55.13 -16.90 4.47
CA LYS A 3 53.84 -17.63 4.34
C LYS A 3 53.01 -17.76 5.64
N ALA A 4 51.72 -17.53 5.67
CA ALA A 4 50.69 -17.30 4.68
C ALA A 4 49.56 -16.56 5.45
N MET A 5 49.07 -15.40 5.01
CA MET A 5 47.96 -15.31 4.06
C MET A 5 46.94 -16.45 4.18
N LEU A 6 45.71 -16.04 4.50
CA LEU A 6 44.46 -16.63 4.03
C LEU A 6 43.86 -17.77 4.87
N THR A 7 43.36 -17.44 6.06
CA THR A 7 42.33 -18.26 6.72
C THR A 7 41.09 -17.45 7.06
N LEU A 8 40.08 -17.70 6.24
CA LEU A 8 38.71 -17.99 6.69
C LEU A 8 37.83 -16.78 7.06
N VAL A 9 37.48 -16.04 6.01
CA VAL A 9 36.18 -15.37 5.89
C VAL A 9 35.05 -16.40 6.14
N PHE A 10 34.06 -16.00 6.94
CA PHE A 10 32.82 -16.71 7.32
C PHE A 10 32.91 -17.84 8.36
N GLY A 11 33.43 -17.51 9.55
CA GLY A 11 33.22 -18.28 10.77
C GLY A 11 32.10 -17.66 11.63
N SER A 12 30.89 -18.18 11.45
CA SER A 12 29.70 -18.01 12.28
C SER A 12 29.94 -17.94 13.80
N ALA A 13 29.64 -16.79 14.41
CA ALA A 13 29.09 -16.66 15.78
C ALA A 13 28.78 -15.18 16.07
N ILE A 14 27.89 -14.94 17.04
CA ILE A 14 27.30 -13.66 17.49
C ILE A 14 26.02 -13.37 16.69
N PHE A 15 24.92 -14.11 16.87
CA PHE A 15 24.13 -14.30 18.09
C PHE A 15 23.84 -12.98 18.83
N LEU A 16 22.54 -12.67 18.98
CA LEU A 16 21.89 -11.57 19.74
C LEU A 16 21.72 -10.21 19.02
N ALA A 17 20.63 -10.08 18.25
CA ALA A 17 19.88 -8.82 18.16
C ALA A 17 18.43 -9.08 17.69
N ALA A 18 17.73 -9.94 18.42
CA ALA A 18 16.27 -9.90 18.46
C ALA A 18 15.88 -8.81 19.48
N CYS A 19 14.96 -7.92 19.06
CA CYS A 19 14.33 -6.85 19.83
C CYS A 19 15.13 -5.53 20.00
N GLY A 20 14.72 -4.50 19.26
CA GLY A 20 14.74 -3.11 19.74
C GLY A 20 15.88 -2.23 19.25
N GLY A 21 15.53 -1.21 18.46
CA GLY A 21 16.21 0.09 18.52
C GLY A 21 17.06 0.47 17.31
N GLY A 22 16.38 1.01 16.29
CA GLY A 22 16.81 2.15 15.47
C GLY A 22 18.25 2.23 14.95
N ASN A 23 18.40 2.01 13.64
CA ASN A 23 19.26 2.87 12.85
C ASN A 23 18.54 3.27 11.56
N LYS A 24 18.42 4.58 11.37
CA LYS A 24 17.83 5.22 10.20
C LYS A 24 18.89 5.15 9.09
N GLU A 25 18.82 4.11 8.28
CA GLU A 25 19.53 4.10 7.00
C GLU A 25 18.52 4.54 5.94
N ALA A 26 18.66 5.80 5.53
CA ALA A 26 17.94 6.35 4.39
C ALA A 26 18.50 5.70 3.13
N THR A 27 17.91 4.58 2.73
CA THR A 27 18.18 3.95 1.45
C THR A 27 16.94 4.05 0.57
N ASN A 28 17.16 4.71 -0.56
CA ASN A 28 16.52 4.43 -1.84
C ASN A 28 15.07 4.91 -2.04
N ASN A 29 14.96 6.16 -2.48
CA ASN A 29 13.87 6.58 -3.37
C ASN A 29 14.11 6.00 -4.77
N GLU A 30 13.92 4.69 -4.92
CA GLU A 30 13.92 3.99 -6.19
C GLU A 30 12.47 3.82 -6.65
N GLY A 31 12.10 4.59 -7.68
CA GLY A 31 10.93 4.41 -8.55
C GLY A 31 9.74 3.65 -7.97
N ALA A 32 8.92 4.30 -7.15
CA ALA A 32 7.58 3.81 -6.89
C ALA A 32 6.77 3.92 -8.20
N THR A 33 6.61 2.79 -8.91
CA THR A 33 5.58 2.68 -9.95
C THR A 33 4.27 3.19 -9.35
N ALA A 34 3.67 4.20 -9.97
CA ALA A 34 2.40 4.73 -9.51
C ALA A 34 1.42 3.55 -9.39
N PRO A 35 0.68 3.43 -8.27
CA PRO A 35 -0.26 2.34 -8.10
C PRO A 35 -1.27 2.36 -9.26
N ASP A 36 -1.49 1.19 -9.86
CA ASP A 36 -2.51 1.00 -10.90
C ASP A 36 -3.89 1.20 -10.27
N GLY A 37 -4.49 2.36 -10.53
CA GLY A 37 -5.76 2.78 -9.97
C GLY A 37 -6.91 1.87 -10.41
N GLU A 38 -6.88 1.43 -11.67
CA GLU A 38 -7.83 0.48 -12.24
C GLU A 38 -7.75 -0.87 -11.52
N ALA A 39 -6.55 -1.41 -11.33
CA ALA A 39 -6.37 -2.67 -10.60
C ALA A 39 -6.89 -2.59 -9.16
N ILE A 40 -6.72 -1.44 -8.49
CA ILE A 40 -7.26 -1.20 -7.14
C ILE A 40 -8.78 -1.11 -7.18
N ALA A 41 -9.35 -0.37 -8.14
CA ALA A 41 -10.79 -0.23 -8.30
C ALA A 41 -11.45 -1.60 -8.53
N MET A 42 -10.85 -2.43 -9.38
CA MET A 42 -11.33 -3.79 -9.70
C MET A 42 -11.22 -4.75 -8.51
N LYS A 43 -10.32 -4.52 -7.56
CA LYS A 43 -10.18 -5.38 -6.37
C LYS A 43 -11.10 -4.96 -5.22
N SER A 44 -11.30 -3.65 -5.03
CA SER A 44 -11.90 -3.14 -3.80
C SER A 44 -13.23 -2.39 -4.00
N CYS A 45 -13.48 -1.84 -5.19
CA CYS A 45 -14.61 -0.93 -5.41
C CYS A 45 -15.77 -1.63 -6.14
N VAL A 46 -15.48 -2.46 -7.13
CA VAL A 46 -16.49 -3.10 -8.01
C VAL A 46 -17.47 -4.01 -7.27
N THR A 47 -17.05 -4.59 -6.13
CA THR A 47 -17.93 -5.41 -5.28
C THR A 47 -19.20 -4.68 -4.87
N CYS A 48 -19.12 -3.37 -4.67
CA CYS A 48 -20.26 -2.53 -4.35
C CYS A 48 -20.73 -1.70 -5.54
N HIS A 49 -19.80 -1.21 -6.36
CA HIS A 49 -20.09 -0.23 -7.42
C HIS A 49 -20.31 -0.85 -8.81
N GLY A 50 -20.32 -2.17 -8.94
CA GLY A 50 -20.49 -2.87 -10.22
C GLY A 50 -19.17 -3.04 -10.97
N GLY A 51 -19.10 -4.05 -11.84
CA GLY A 51 -17.87 -4.44 -12.55
C GLY A 51 -17.30 -3.37 -13.47
N GLU A 52 -18.15 -2.47 -13.96
CA GLU A 52 -17.78 -1.32 -14.79
C GLU A 52 -18.01 0.00 -14.05
N LEU A 53 -18.12 -0.05 -12.71
CA LEU A 53 -18.41 1.10 -11.87
C LEU A 53 -19.76 1.79 -12.21
N GLN A 54 -20.68 1.07 -12.86
CA GLN A 54 -22.00 1.54 -13.28
C GLN A 54 -23.00 1.69 -12.13
N GLY A 55 -22.63 1.27 -10.93
CA GLY A 55 -23.49 1.18 -9.76
C GLY A 55 -24.10 -0.21 -9.61
N ALA A 56 -24.20 -0.66 -8.35
CA ALA A 56 -24.87 -1.90 -7.98
C ALA A 56 -25.46 -1.72 -6.58
N ASN A 57 -24.72 -2.13 -5.54
CA ASN A 57 -25.08 -1.89 -4.14
C ASN A 57 -24.72 -0.47 -3.69
N GLY A 58 -23.72 0.14 -4.35
CA GLY A 58 -23.36 1.54 -4.25
C GLY A 58 -23.69 2.32 -5.52
N PRO A 59 -23.69 3.66 -5.47
CA PRO A 59 -24.00 4.52 -6.62
C PRO A 59 -22.96 4.39 -7.74
N ALA A 60 -23.30 4.81 -8.95
CA ALA A 60 -22.35 4.82 -10.06
C ALA A 60 -21.12 5.70 -9.78
N LEU A 61 -19.94 5.23 -10.20
CA LEU A 61 -18.67 5.95 -10.13
C LEU A 61 -18.03 6.18 -11.50
N ASN A 62 -18.58 5.63 -12.59
CA ASN A 62 -18.08 5.83 -13.95
C ASN A 62 -18.03 7.30 -14.39
N ASP A 63 -18.83 8.17 -13.80
CA ASP A 63 -18.86 9.61 -14.05
C ASP A 63 -18.23 10.45 -12.93
N VAL A 64 -17.61 9.82 -11.91
CA VAL A 64 -17.23 10.50 -10.67
C VAL A 64 -16.31 11.70 -10.88
N GLY A 65 -15.41 11.63 -11.86
CA GLY A 65 -14.49 12.72 -12.20
C GLY A 65 -15.16 13.96 -12.81
N SER A 66 -16.39 13.83 -13.32
CA SER A 66 -17.17 14.98 -13.82
C SER A 66 -17.92 15.73 -12.71
N ARG A 67 -18.17 15.05 -11.59
CA ARG A 67 -18.97 15.57 -10.47
C ARG A 67 -18.15 15.97 -9.24
N LEU A 68 -16.92 15.46 -9.11
CA LEU A 68 -16.03 15.73 -7.98
C LEU A 68 -14.61 15.97 -8.48
N SER A 69 -13.90 16.85 -7.78
CA SER A 69 -12.46 17.00 -7.95
C SER A 69 -11.70 15.80 -7.41
N GLU A 70 -10.47 15.59 -7.89
CA GLU A 70 -9.58 14.53 -7.40
C GLU A 70 -9.39 14.60 -5.87
N SER A 71 -9.24 15.80 -5.32
CA SER A 71 -9.11 16.01 -3.87
C SER A 71 -10.35 15.59 -3.09
N GLU A 72 -11.54 15.83 -3.62
CA GLU A 72 -12.80 15.41 -2.98
C GLU A 72 -12.99 13.89 -3.08
N ILE A 73 -12.61 13.29 -4.22
CA ILE A 73 -12.63 11.84 -4.38
C ILE A 73 -11.67 11.19 -3.37
N LEU A 74 -10.46 11.72 -3.24
CA LEU A 74 -9.47 11.25 -2.28
C LEU A 74 -9.97 11.40 -0.84
N ASP A 75 -10.59 12.53 -0.50
CA ASP A 75 -11.19 12.73 0.81
C ASP A 75 -12.28 11.70 1.11
N ILE A 76 -13.18 11.45 0.14
CA ILE A 76 -14.23 10.43 0.27
C ILE A 76 -13.64 9.01 0.40
N ILE A 77 -12.56 8.69 -0.31
CA ILE A 77 -11.89 7.39 -0.19
C ILE A 77 -11.31 7.21 1.22
N ASN A 78 -10.70 8.26 1.78
CA ASN A 78 -10.05 8.21 3.09
C ASN A 78 -11.03 8.27 4.26
N ASN A 79 -12.06 9.11 4.15
CA ASN A 79 -12.95 9.48 5.24
C ASN A 79 -14.37 8.92 5.09
N GLY A 80 -14.73 8.44 3.91
CA GLY A 80 -16.10 8.04 3.58
C GLY A 80 -17.01 9.24 3.31
N LYS A 81 -18.19 8.98 2.74
CA LYS A 81 -19.20 10.00 2.44
C LYS A 81 -20.35 9.94 3.46
N GLY A 82 -20.75 11.08 4.04
CA GLY A 82 -21.98 11.20 4.83
C GLY A 82 -21.93 10.67 6.27
N GLY A 83 -20.79 10.78 6.98
CA GLY A 83 -20.67 10.40 8.39
C GLY A 83 -20.46 8.89 8.63
N HIS A 84 -20.54 8.09 7.58
CA HIS A 84 -20.10 6.70 7.58
C HIS A 84 -18.61 6.67 7.25
N ALA A 85 -17.76 6.85 8.27
CA ALA A 85 -16.38 6.38 8.16
C ALA A 85 -16.46 4.90 7.73
N TRP A 86 -15.79 4.55 6.64
CA TRP A 86 -15.71 3.22 6.01
C TRP A 86 -15.02 2.21 6.96
N ARG A 87 -15.58 2.02 8.17
CA ARG A 87 -15.07 1.18 9.25
C ARG A 87 -15.11 -0.32 8.88
N ASN A 88 -15.75 -0.67 7.77
CA ASN A 88 -15.91 -2.05 7.31
C ASN A 88 -15.00 -2.48 6.15
N CYS A 89 -14.28 -1.60 5.42
CA CYS A 89 -13.24 -2.08 4.47
C CYS A 89 -11.96 -2.45 5.21
N LYS A 90 -11.58 -1.63 6.20
CA LYS A 90 -10.30 -1.77 6.91
C LYS A 90 -10.18 -3.08 7.72
N ARG A 91 -11.29 -3.81 7.92
CA ARG A 91 -11.34 -5.09 8.66
C ARG A 91 -11.39 -6.35 7.77
N ARG A 92 -11.48 -6.20 6.44
CA ARG A 92 -11.41 -7.33 5.52
C ARG A 92 -10.45 -6.99 4.39
N ARG A 93 -9.14 -7.05 4.70
CA ARG A 93 -8.03 -7.16 3.74
C ARG A 93 -8.27 -6.42 2.41
N CYS A 94 -8.16 -5.10 2.46
CA CYS A 94 -7.33 -4.43 1.46
C CYS A 94 -5.87 -4.58 1.92
#